data_AF-A0A5B0PT24-F1
#
_entry.id   AF-A0A5B0PT24-F1
#
_cell.length_a   1.000
_cell.length_b   1.000
_cell.length_c   1.000
_cell.angle_alpha   90.00
_cell.angle_beta   90.00
_cell.angle_gamma   90.00
#
_symmetry.space_group_name_H-M   'P 1'
#
loop_
_entity.id
_entity.type
_entity.pdbx_description
1 polymer ?
#
loop_
_entity_poly.entity_id
_entity_poly.type
_entity_poly.pdbx_seq_one_letter_code
_entity_poly.pdbx_strand_id
1 'polypeptide(L)'
;MKYLSLTVDAWTSPNSKAFMAITAHGITTDWKILDILVGIPPVIGRHTGENFGDIFVDYLDELEISDALNCITADNASSNLS
;
A
#
# COMPACT_ATOMS: atom_id res chain seq x y z
N MET A 1 -0.49 -18.23 7.98
CA MET A 1 -1.44 -17.51 7.09
C MET A 1 -1.45 -18.21 5.75
N LYS A 2 -2.61 -18.46 5.12
CA LYS A 2 -2.63 -19.22 3.85
C LYS A 2 -2.67 -18.31 2.61
N TYR A 3 -3.27 -17.13 2.74
CA TYR A 3 -3.31 -16.10 1.70
C TYR A 3 -3.28 -14.73 2.36
N LEU A 4 -2.26 -13.93 2.06
CA LEU A 4 -2.14 -12.53 2.44
C LEU A 4 -1.94 -11.71 1.17
N SER A 5 -2.75 -10.67 1.00
CA SER A 5 -2.65 -9.72 -0.10
C SER A 5 -2.47 -8.33 0.49
N LEU A 6 -1.65 -7.51 -0.13
CA LEU A 6 -1.50 -6.10 0.22
C LEU A 6 -2.22 -5.25 -0.82
N THR A 7 -2.97 -4.27 -0.36
CA THR A 7 -3.56 -3.23 -1.19
C THR A 7 -2.90 -1.91 -0.87
N VAL A 8 -2.73 -1.09 -1.91
CA VAL A 8 -2.24 0.28 -1.78
C VAL A 8 -3.30 1.19 -2.36
N ASP A 9 -3.78 2.12 -1.54
CA ASP A 9 -4.71 3.18 -1.94
C ASP A 9 -3.97 4.51 -1.85
N ALA A 10 -3.90 5.23 -2.97
CA ALA A 10 -3.25 6.53 -3.03
C ALA A 10 -4.24 7.58 -3.51
N TRP A 11 -4.44 8.62 -2.71
CA TRP A 11 -5.39 9.69 -3.03
C TRP A 11 -4.80 11.07 -2.77
N THR A 12 -5.34 12.06 -3.49
CA THR A 12 -5.06 13.47 -3.23
C THR A 12 -6.26 14.10 -2.55
N SER A 13 -6.05 14.71 -1.38
CA SER A 13 -7.10 15.43 -0.66
C SER A 13 -7.52 16.73 -1.37
N PRO A 14 -8.65 17.33 -0.99
CA PRO A 14 -9.08 18.63 -1.54
C PRO A 14 -8.09 19.78 -1.34
N ASN A 15 -7.20 19.68 -0.34
CA ASN A 15 -6.15 20.66 -0.11
C ASN A 15 -4.82 20.31 -0.82
N SER A 16 -4.89 19.49 -1.88
CA SER A 16 -3.75 19.10 -2.73
C SER A 16 -2.64 18.35 -1.99
N LYS A 17 -2.96 17.63 -0.91
CA LYS A 17 -2.00 16.76 -0.22
C LYS A 17 -2.19 15.33 -0.68
N ALA A 18 -1.12 14.66 -1.08
CA ALA A 18 -1.17 13.23 -1.37
C ALA A 18 -1.08 12.43 -0.08
N PHE A 19 -1.78 11.30 -0.10
CA PHE A 19 -1.79 10.28 0.93
C PHE A 19 -1.65 8.92 0.27
N MET A 20 -1.08 7.98 1.04
CA MET A 20 -1.00 6.58 0.69
C MET A 20 -1.39 5.78 1.93
N ALA A 21 -2.28 4.81 1.77
CA ALA A 21 -2.59 3.81 2.78
C ALA A 21 -2.21 2.43 2.25
N ILE A 22 -1.63 1.62 3.12
CA ILE A 22 -1.28 0.23 2.84
C ILE A 22 -2.14 -0.65 3.73
N THR A 23 -2.91 -1.56 3.13
CA THR A 23 -3.81 -2.45 3.87
C THR A 23 -3.51 -3.91 3.56
N ALA A 24 -3.47 -4.74 4.59
CA ALA A 24 -3.28 -6.16 4.52
C ALA A 24 -4.63 -6.87 4.60
N HIS A 25 -4.94 -7.66 3.57
CA HIS A 25 -6.13 -8.49 3.51
C HIS A 25 -5.75 -9.95 3.48
N GLY A 26 -6.49 -10.80 4.18
CA GLY A 26 -6.21 -12.23 4.16
C GLY A 26 -7.26 -13.09 4.82
N ILE A 27 -7.01 -14.39 4.79
CA ILE A 27 -7.81 -15.37 5.53
C ILE A 27 -6.86 -16.20 6.40
N THR A 28 -7.17 -16.25 7.69
CA THR A 28 -6.44 -17.04 8.67
C THR A 28 -6.74 -18.54 8.52
N THR A 29 -5.99 -19.39 9.22
CA THR A 29 -6.22 -20.84 9.18
C THR A 29 -7.53 -21.28 9.83
N ASP A 30 -8.09 -20.45 10.70
CA ASP A 30 -9.41 -20.62 11.33
C ASP A 30 -10.54 -19.93 10.54
N TRP A 31 -10.33 -19.64 9.25
CA TRP A 31 -11.34 -19.05 8.34
C TRP A 31 -11.86 -17.67 8.77
N LYS A 32 -11.04 -16.88 9.47
CA LYS A 32 -11.37 -15.47 9.76
C LYS A 32 -10.81 -14.56 8.70
N ILE A 33 -11.63 -13.59 8.30
CA ILE A 33 -11.20 -12.49 7.43
C ILE A 33 -10.30 -11.57 8.23
N LEU A 34 -9.22 -11.15 7.59
CA LEU A 34 -8.23 -10.23 8.12
C LEU A 34 -8.21 -9.03 7.19
N ASP A 35 -8.41 -7.84 7.75
CA ASP A 35 -8.39 -6.54 7.08
C ASP A 35 -7.73 -5.56 8.04
N ILE A 36 -6.47 -5.23 7.80
CA ILE A 36 -5.62 -4.50 8.74
C ILE A 36 -4.88 -3.39 8.00
N LEU A 37 -5.05 -2.15 8.46
CA LEU A 37 -4.20 -1.05 8.04
C LEU A 37 -2.77 -1.30 8.51
N VAL A 38 -1.85 -1.48 7.56
CA VAL A 38 -0.41 -1.68 7.80
C VAL A 38 0.25 -0.34 8.12
N GLY A 39 -0.11 0.70 7.38
CA GLY A 39 0.38 2.04 7.65
C GLY A 39 -0.06 3.09 6.64
N ILE A 40 0.32 4.33 6.94
CA ILE A 40 0.06 5.52 6.12
C ILE A 40 1.39 6.26 5.98
N PRO A 41 2.29 5.82 5.08
CA PRO A 41 3.56 6.49 4.88
C PRO A 41 3.35 7.94 4.40
N PRO A 42 4.20 8.88 4.84
CA PRO A 42 4.14 10.24 4.33
C PRO A 42 4.50 10.27 2.85
N VAL A 43 3.66 10.88 2.02
CA VAL A 43 3.96 11.08 0.61
C VAL A 43 4.86 12.31 0.48
N ILE A 44 6.14 12.08 0.18
CA ILE A 44 7.15 13.12 0.00
C ILE A 44 7.54 13.16 -1.48
N GLY A 45 7.67 14.35 -2.06
CA GLY A 45 8.14 14.50 -3.45
C GLY A 45 7.01 14.62 -4.48
N ARG A 46 7.28 14.23 -5.72
CA ARG A 46 6.33 14.38 -6.84
C ARG A 46 5.28 13.27 -6.79
N HIS A 47 4.02 13.62 -7.11
CA HIS A 47 2.91 12.67 -7.14
C HIS A 47 2.95 11.85 -8.45
N THR A 48 3.97 10.99 -8.59
CA THR A 48 4.20 10.10 -9.74
C THR A 48 4.15 8.65 -9.29
N GLY A 49 3.71 7.73 -10.15
CA GLY A 49 3.66 6.30 -9.84
C GLY A 49 5.00 5.72 -9.34
N GLU A 50 6.14 6.18 -9.89
CA GLU A 50 7.49 5.80 -9.44
C GLU A 50 7.74 6.16 -7.98
N ASN A 51 7.57 7.44 -7.61
CA ASN A 51 7.71 7.91 -6.23
C ASN A 51 6.79 7.17 -5.24
N PHE A 52 5.56 6.84 -5.65
CA PHE A 52 4.67 6.04 -4.81
C PHE A 52 5.17 4.59 -4.66
N GLY A 53 5.73 4.01 -5.72
CA GLY A 53 6.37 2.69 -5.68
C GLY A 53 7.57 2.65 -4.73
N ASP A 54 8.45 3.65 -4.82
CA ASP A 54 9.64 3.77 -3.96
C ASP A 54 9.22 3.91 -2.48
N ILE A 55 8.32 4.84 -2.17
CA ILE A 55 7.79 5.02 -0.80
C ILE A 55 7.16 3.75 -0.27
N PHE A 56 6.43 3.01 -1.12
CA PHE A 56 5.80 1.76 -0.73
C PHE A 56 6.84 0.69 -0.37
N VAL A 57 7.85 0.49 -1.22
CA VAL A 57 8.90 -0.52 -0.98
C VAL A 57 9.73 -0.16 0.25
N ASP A 58 10.18 1.10 0.35
CA ASP A 58 10.95 1.58 1.50
C ASP A 58 10.18 1.38 2.81
N TYR A 59 8.87 1.65 2.81
CA TYR A 59 8.04 1.48 4.00
C TYR A 59 7.81 0.00 4.38
N LEU A 60 7.70 -0.90 3.41
CA LEU A 60 7.64 -2.34 3.71
C LEU A 60 8.98 -2.88 4.25
N ASP A 61 10.10 -2.37 3.74
CA ASP A 61 11.45 -2.70 4.21
C ASP A 61 11.66 -2.20 5.65
N GLU A 62 11.24 -0.97 5.96
CA GLU A 62 11.25 -0.41 7.32
C GLU A 62 10.45 -1.25 8.32
N LEU A 63 9.37 -1.87 7.86
CA LEU A 63 8.51 -2.74 8.66
C LEU A 63 8.99 -4.20 8.71
N GLU A 64 10.07 -4.55 8.00
CA GLU A 64 10.60 -5.91 7.87
C GLU A 64 9.56 -6.93 7.36
N ILE A 65 8.61 -6.49 6.52
CA ILE A 65 7.50 -7.33 6.00
C ILE A 65 7.54 -7.51 4.48
N SER A 66 8.60 -7.06 3.81
CA SER A 66 8.78 -7.24 2.36
C SER A 66 8.73 -8.71 1.93
N ASP A 67 9.17 -9.63 2.78
CA ASP A 67 9.11 -11.08 2.54
C ASP A 67 7.68 -11.67 2.64
N ALA A 68 6.73 -10.94 3.25
CA ALA A 68 5.34 -11.37 3.38
C ALA A 68 4.48 -11.07 2.13
N LEU A 69 5.09 -10.45 1.12
CA LEU A 69 4.47 -9.96 -0.11
C LEU A 69 4.10 -11.12 -1.06
N ASN A 70 2.91 -11.69 -0.90
CA ASN A 70 2.42 -12.73 -1.84
C ASN A 70 1.65 -12.16 -3.04
N CYS A 71 1.02 -10.99 -2.90
CA CYS A 71 0.25 -10.33 -3.95
C CYS A 71 0.07 -8.84 -3.62
N ILE A 72 0.32 -7.95 -4.58
CA ILE A 72 0.03 -6.52 -4.48
C ILE A 72 -1.12 -6.18 -5.41
N THR A 73 -2.11 -5.46 -4.90
CA THR A 73 -3.12 -4.79 -5.73
C THR A 73 -3.08 -3.29 -5.42
N ALA A 74 -2.42 -2.51 -6.27
CA ALA A 74 -2.46 -1.05 -6.16
C ALA A 74 -3.72 -0.53 -6.86
N ASP A 75 -4.50 0.29 -6.17
CA ASP A 75 -5.55 1.04 -6.82
C ASP A 75 -4.90 2.19 -7.63
N ASN A 76 -5.31 2.30 -8.90
CA ASN A 76 -4.80 3.33 -9.80
C ASN A 76 -5.80 4.47 -9.80
N ALA A 77 -5.76 5.32 -8.78
CA ALA A 77 -6.45 6.61 -8.80
C ALA A 77 -5.74 7.57 -9.78
N SER A 78 -5.90 7.31 -11.08
CA SER A 78 -5.74 8.23 -12.21
C SER A 78 -4.57 9.23 -12.12
N SER A 79 -3.31 8.79 -12.19
CA SER A 79 -2.18 9.65 -12.63
C SER A 79 -0.91 8.87 -13.00
N ASN A 80 -1.06 7.79 -13.77
CA ASN A 80 0.02 7.27 -14.61
C ASN A 80 -0.01 7.97 -15.98
N LEU A 81 0.37 9.25 -16.03
CA LEU A 81 0.72 9.89 -17.31
C LEU A 81 2.24 10.04 -17.33
N SER A 82 2.82 9.22 -18.20
CA SER A 82 4.18 9.29 -18.77
C SER A 82 4.66 10.70 -19.07
#